data_AF-H2CYX8-F1
#
_entry.id   AF-H2CYX8-F1
#
_cell.length_a   1.000
_cell.length_b   1.000
_cell.length_c   1.000
_cell.angle_alpha   90.00
_cell.angle_beta   90.00
_cell.angle_gamma   90.00
#
_symmetry.space_group_name_H-M   'P 1'
#
loop_
_entity.id
_entity.type
_entity.pdbx_description
1 polymer ?
#
loop_
_entity_poly.entity_id
_entity_poly.type
_entity_poly.pdbx_seq_one_letter_code
_entity_poly.pdbx_strand_id
1 'polypeptide(L)'
;SIFWLCSTSICVAINTAGWQDLADKWKPYCELAIRIVYGSAFGFQCCSALLLRRLEAIAATRYVSLTKAAKRRRMIIELGTGLVLPLLYVALAIVNQGHRYDVIEKFGPIISIYPSFVSVILSTAPILIASMVGTTYA
;
A
#
# COMPACT_ATOMS: atom_id res chain seq x y z
N SER A 1 7.00 -3.97 -4.76
CA SER A 1 5.75 -4.37 -5.43
C SER A 1 5.36 -5.80 -5.08
N ILE A 2 6.26 -6.80 -5.25
CA ILE A 2 5.97 -8.22 -5.01
C ILE A 2 5.37 -8.47 -3.61
N PHE A 3 5.97 -7.92 -2.56
CA PHE A 3 5.45 -8.06 -1.19
C PHE A 3 3.97 -7.64 -1.08
N TRP A 4 3.63 -6.43 -1.52
CA TRP A 4 2.26 -5.90 -1.49
C TRP A 4 1.29 -6.72 -2.35
N LEU A 5 1.73 -7.17 -3.52
CA LEU A 5 0.95 -8.05 -4.40
C LEU A 5 0.64 -9.38 -3.72
N CYS A 6 1.67 -10.08 -3.23
CA CYS A 6 1.50 -11.36 -2.54
C CYS A 6 0.60 -11.22 -1.31
N SER A 7 0.83 -10.22 -0.45
CA SER A 7 0.01 -9.99 0.74
C SER A 7 -1.46 -9.72 0.38
N THR A 8 -1.72 -8.87 -0.62
CA THR A 8 -3.10 -8.57 -1.05
C THR A 8 -3.77 -9.79 -1.65
N SER A 9 -3.08 -10.54 -2.52
CA SER A 9 -3.63 -11.75 -3.14
C SER A 9 -3.98 -12.83 -2.11
N ILE A 10 -3.15 -13.02 -1.08
CA ILE A 10 -3.45 -13.96 0.01
C ILE A 10 -4.69 -13.51 0.79
N CYS A 11 -4.80 -12.23 1.14
CA CYS A 11 -5.97 -11.69 1.83
C CYS A 11 -7.25 -11.88 1.00
N VAL A 12 -7.21 -11.55 -0.29
CA VAL A 12 -8.36 -11.70 -1.19
C VAL A 12 -8.74 -13.18 -1.36
N ALA A 13 -7.76 -14.07 -1.55
CA ALA A 13 -8.02 -15.50 -1.69
C ALA A 13 -8.75 -16.07 -0.47
N ILE A 14 -8.27 -15.75 0.73
CA ILE A 14 -8.91 -16.18 1.99
C ILE A 14 -10.32 -15.58 2.14
N ASN A 15 -10.49 -14.30 1.81
CA ASN A 15 -11.81 -13.64 1.85
C ASN A 15 -12.83 -14.32 0.91
N THR A 16 -12.38 -14.74 -0.27
CA THR A 16 -13.24 -15.42 -1.28
C THR A 16 -13.45 -16.91 -0.99
N ALA A 17 -12.62 -17.55 -0.17
CA ALA A 17 -12.68 -18.98 0.13
C ALA A 17 -13.85 -19.40 1.07
N GLY A 18 -14.84 -18.52 1.28
CA GLY A 18 -16.03 -18.85 2.07
C GLY A 18 -15.86 -18.70 3.60
N TRP A 19 -14.86 -17.93 4.05
CA TRP A 19 -14.58 -17.74 5.48
C TRP A 19 -15.51 -16.76 6.22
N GLN A 20 -16.63 -16.40 5.60
CA GLN A 20 -17.49 -15.32 6.07
C GLN A 20 -18.38 -15.68 7.25
N ASP A 21 -18.83 -16.93 7.33
CA ASP A 21 -19.62 -17.43 8.47
C ASP A 21 -18.79 -17.51 9.77
N LEU A 22 -17.46 -17.43 9.67
CA LEU A 22 -16.53 -17.43 10.80
C LEU A 22 -15.95 -16.03 11.13
N ALA A 23 -16.43 -14.97 10.48
CA ALA A 23 -15.90 -13.61 10.65
C ALA A 23 -15.85 -13.15 12.12
N ASP A 24 -16.85 -13.53 12.92
CA ASP A 24 -16.90 -13.19 14.35
C ASP A 24 -15.87 -13.93 15.22
N LYS A 25 -15.44 -15.12 14.79
CA LYS A 25 -14.46 -15.94 15.52
C LYS A 25 -13.03 -15.50 15.24
N TRP A 26 -12.78 -14.82 14.11
CA TRP A 26 -11.45 -14.39 13.65
C TRP A 26 -11.36 -12.87 13.45
N LYS A 27 -11.82 -12.10 14.44
CA LYS A 27 -11.65 -10.63 14.51
C LYS A 27 -10.23 -10.12 14.23
N PRO A 28 -9.14 -10.71 14.76
CA PRO A 28 -7.79 -10.19 14.50
C PRO A 28 -7.37 -10.35 13.04
N TYR A 29 -7.87 -11.38 12.34
CA TYR A 29 -7.61 -11.57 10.92
C TYR A 29 -8.30 -10.48 10.08
N CYS A 30 -9.58 -10.21 10.37
CA CYS A 30 -10.34 -9.19 9.63
C CYS A 30 -9.68 -7.81 9.74
N GLU A 31 -9.26 -7.42 10.95
CA GLU A 31 -8.54 -6.18 11.22
C GLU A 31 -7.21 -6.07 10.45
N LEU A 32 -6.48 -7.19 10.33
CA LEU A 32 -5.23 -7.22 9.57
C LEU A 32 -5.48 -7.16 8.06
N ALA A 33 -6.47 -7.91 7.56
CA ALA A 33 -6.80 -7.98 6.15
C ALA A 33 -7.22 -6.61 5.59
N ILE A 34 -8.08 -5.86 6.31
CA ILE A 34 -8.50 -4.53 5.86
C ILE A 34 -7.32 -3.56 5.75
N ARG A 35 -6.37 -3.62 6.68
CA ARG A 35 -5.20 -2.74 6.73
C ARG A 35 -4.23 -3.04 5.60
N ILE A 36 -4.01 -4.32 5.32
CA ILE A 36 -3.15 -4.77 4.22
C ILE A 36 -3.76 -4.36 2.87
N VAL A 37 -5.05 -4.65 2.66
CA VAL A 37 -5.74 -4.35 1.39
C VAL A 37 -5.85 -2.84 1.16
N TYR A 38 -6.14 -2.05 2.20
CA TYR A 38 -6.20 -0.60 2.06
C TYR A 38 -4.81 0.02 1.83
N GLY A 39 -3.79 -0.44 2.56
CA GLY A 39 -2.42 0.03 2.41
C GLY A 39 -1.77 -0.36 1.08
N SER A 40 -2.21 -1.45 0.45
CA SER A 40 -1.60 -1.95 -0.78
C SER A 40 -1.83 -1.05 -1.98
N ALA A 41 -2.96 -0.33 -2.06
CA ALA A 41 -3.21 0.63 -3.13
C ALA A 41 -2.13 1.72 -3.20
N PHE A 42 -1.83 2.33 -2.05
CA PHE A 42 -0.77 3.33 -1.95
C PHE A 42 0.64 2.72 -2.03
N GLY A 43 0.84 1.53 -1.45
CA GLY A 43 2.09 0.78 -1.56
C GLY A 43 2.44 0.41 -3.01
N PHE A 44 1.44 0.08 -3.82
CA PHE A 44 1.60 -0.19 -5.25
C PHE A 44 2.07 1.05 -6.00
N GLN A 45 1.43 2.21 -5.74
CA GLN A 45 1.81 3.46 -6.39
C GLN A 45 3.24 3.90 -6.03
N CYS A 46 3.61 3.79 -4.75
CA CYS A 46 4.98 4.05 -4.30
C CYS A 46 5.98 3.12 -4.99
N CYS A 47 5.66 1.82 -5.08
CA CYS A 47 6.52 0.86 -5.76
C CYS A 47 6.67 1.15 -7.26
N SER A 48 5.61 1.60 -7.92
CA SER A 48 5.63 2.02 -9.33
C SER A 48 6.60 3.19 -9.55
N ALA A 49 6.48 4.25 -8.74
CA ALA A 49 7.37 5.41 -8.83
C ALA A 49 8.86 5.05 -8.57
N LEU A 50 9.12 4.16 -7.61
CA LEU A 50 10.47 3.66 -7.31
C LEU A 50 11.06 2.84 -8.47
N LEU A 51 10.23 2.06 -9.17
CA LEU A 51 10.64 1.32 -10.36
C LEU A 51 10.98 2.27 -11.52
N LEU A 52 10.12 3.26 -11.79
CA LEU A 52 10.36 4.28 -12.82
C LEU A 52 11.66 5.06 -12.54
N ARG A 53 11.88 5.51 -11.31
CA ARG A 53 13.13 6.17 -10.89
C ARG A 53 14.37 5.28 -11.07
N ARG A 54 14.23 3.96 -10.97
CA ARG A 54 15.34 3.03 -11.24
C ARG A 54 15.62 2.92 -12.73
N LEU A 55 14.57 2.85 -13.56
CA LEU A 55 14.70 2.80 -15.01
C LEU A 55 15.30 4.09 -15.57
N GLU A 56 14.84 5.26 -15.12
CA GLU A 56 15.40 6.56 -15.49
C GLU A 56 16.91 6.63 -15.18
N ALA A 57 17.31 6.21 -13.97
CA ALA A 57 18.71 6.22 -13.58
C ALA A 57 19.59 5.25 -14.40
N ILE A 58 19.02 4.18 -14.94
CA ILE A 58 19.70 3.24 -15.83
C ILE A 58 19.80 3.84 -17.24
N ALA A 59 18.71 4.40 -17.77
CA ALA A 59 18.66 5.03 -19.08
C ALA A 59 19.60 6.25 -19.18
N ALA A 60 19.68 7.07 -18.12
CA ALA A 60 20.59 8.20 -18.04
C ALA A 60 22.07 7.81 -17.87
N THR A 61 22.42 6.53 -17.92
CA THR A 61 23.78 5.97 -17.67
C THR A 61 24.41 6.33 -16.33
N ARG A 62 23.67 7.02 -15.45
CA ARG A 62 24.09 7.43 -14.10
C ARG A 62 24.38 6.22 -13.20
N TYR A 63 23.91 5.03 -13.59
CA TYR A 63 24.18 3.77 -12.93
C TYR A 63 25.60 3.23 -13.14
N VAL A 64 26.31 3.67 -14.19
CA VAL A 64 27.62 3.11 -14.59
C VAL A 64 28.73 3.47 -13.59
N SER A 65 28.58 4.55 -12.80
CA SER A 65 29.61 5.01 -11.84
C SER A 65 29.22 4.82 -10.37
N LEU A 66 28.20 4.01 -10.04
CA LEU A 66 27.76 3.88 -8.65
C LEU A 66 28.66 2.95 -7.83
N THR A 67 29.33 3.50 -6.81
CA THR A 67 30.06 2.73 -5.81
C THR A 67 29.14 1.72 -5.10
N LYS A 68 29.66 0.55 -4.70
CA LYS A 68 28.91 -0.49 -3.97
C LYS A 68 28.16 0.06 -2.73
N ALA A 69 28.77 1.01 -2.02
CA ALA A 69 28.17 1.68 -0.87
C ALA A 69 26.94 2.54 -1.24
N ALA A 70 27.01 3.30 -2.33
CA ALA A 70 25.90 4.11 -2.82
C ALA A 70 24.71 3.25 -3.27
N LYS A 71 24.99 2.09 -3.89
CA LYS A 71 23.95 1.12 -4.29
C LYS A 71 23.18 0.56 -3.09
N ARG A 72 23.90 0.22 -2.00
CA ARG A 72 23.28 -0.31 -0.78
C ARG A 72 22.43 0.74 -0.07
N ARG A 73 22.94 1.98 0.05
CA ARG A 73 22.18 3.09 0.66
C ARG A 73 20.90 3.39 -0.12
N ARG A 74 20.97 3.43 -1.45
CA ARG A 74 19.81 3.63 -2.32
C ARG A 74 18.77 2.52 -2.14
N MET A 75 19.20 1.27 -2.12
CA MET A 75 18.30 0.13 -1.92
C MET A 75 17.58 0.19 -0.57
N ILE A 76 18.28 0.54 0.52
CA ILE A 76 17.67 0.67 1.85
C ILE A 76 16.64 1.81 1.87
N ILE A 77 16.97 2.96 1.27
CA ILE A 77 16.04 4.10 1.20
C ILE A 77 14.79 3.71 0.40
N GLU A 78 14.97 3.11 -0.78
CA GLU A 78 13.84 2.74 -1.64
C GLU A 78 12.95 1.67 -0.96
N LEU A 79 13.54 0.67 -0.30
CA LEU A 79 12.78 -0.31 0.49
C LEU A 79 12.08 0.33 1.70
N GLY A 80 12.77 1.24 2.39
CA GLY A 80 12.20 2.01 3.50
C GLY A 80 11.01 2.84 3.06
N THR A 81 11.15 3.61 1.99
CA THR A 81 10.05 4.43 1.44
C THR A 81 8.89 3.59 0.94
N GLY A 82 9.14 2.42 0.33
CA GLY A 82 8.09 1.52 -0.16
C GLY A 82 7.31 0.77 0.92
N LEU A 83 7.74 0.83 2.19
CA LEU A 83 7.09 0.19 3.34
C LEU A 83 6.63 1.20 4.40
N VAL A 84 7.46 2.18 4.73
CA VAL A 84 7.18 3.16 5.79
C VAL A 84 6.04 4.11 5.37
N LEU A 85 6.04 4.58 4.12
CA LEU A 85 4.97 5.45 3.62
C LEU A 85 3.58 4.77 3.66
N PRO A 86 3.39 3.55 3.13
CA PRO A 86 2.12 2.86 3.27
C PRO A 86 1.76 2.47 4.69
N LEU A 87 2.73 2.21 5.57
CA LEU A 87 2.45 2.01 6.99
C LEU A 87 1.89 3.27 7.64
N LEU A 88 2.49 4.44 7.36
CA LEU A 88 2.01 5.73 7.85
C LEU A 88 0.62 6.06 7.30
N TYR A 89 0.37 5.76 6.02
CA TYR A 89 -0.95 5.94 5.39
C TYR A 89 -2.03 5.11 6.09
N VAL A 90 -1.74 3.84 6.40
CA VAL A 90 -2.64 2.97 7.17
C VAL A 90 -2.83 3.50 8.59
N ALA A 91 -1.76 3.95 9.26
CA ALA A 91 -1.85 4.52 10.60
C ALA A 91 -2.73 5.78 10.64
N LEU A 92 -2.65 6.62 9.60
CA LEU A 92 -3.47 7.81 9.46
C LEU A 92 -4.95 7.45 9.22
N ALA A 93 -5.21 6.38 8.48
CA ALA A 93 -6.56 5.87 8.27
C ALA A 93 -7.22 5.35 9.56
N ILE A 94 -6.44 4.81 10.51
CA ILE A 94 -6.95 4.39 11.83
C ILE A 94 -7.54 5.59 12.59
N VAL A 95 -6.96 6.78 12.45
CA VAL A 95 -7.42 8.00 13.14
C VAL A 95 -8.77 8.48 12.60
N ASN A 96 -9.04 8.29 11.30
CA ASN A 96 -10.27 8.72 10.64
C ASN A 96 -11.33 7.60 10.58
N GLN A 97 -11.05 6.45 11.21
CA GLN A 97 -11.91 5.29 11.17
C GLN A 97 -13.03 5.43 12.20
N GLY A 98 -14.28 5.57 11.77
CA GLY A 98 -15.39 5.69 12.71
C GLY A 98 -16.12 4.38 13.02
N HIS A 99 -15.92 3.31 12.23
CA HIS A 99 -16.31 1.95 12.59
C HIS A 99 -15.17 0.96 12.27
N ARG A 100 -15.00 -0.06 13.13
CA ARG A 100 -13.82 -0.95 13.10
C ARG A 100 -13.64 -1.71 11.78
N TYR A 101 -14.71 -2.24 11.21
CA TYR A 101 -14.74 -2.89 9.90
C TYR A 101 -16.20 -3.17 9.53
N ASP A 102 -16.52 -3.13 8.25
CA ASP A 102 -17.79 -3.66 7.73
C ASP A 102 -17.49 -4.96 6.97
N VAL A 103 -18.28 -6.01 7.18
CA VAL A 103 -18.12 -7.27 6.43
C VAL A 103 -19.18 -7.29 5.35
N ILE A 104 -18.74 -7.27 4.08
CA ILE A 104 -19.65 -7.44 2.94
C ILE A 104 -19.70 -8.93 2.60
N GLU A 105 -20.92 -9.47 2.56
CA GLU A 105 -21.17 -10.85 2.16
C GLU A 105 -20.62 -11.09 0.72
N LYS A 106 -19.87 -12.17 0.54
CA LYS A 106 -19.06 -12.61 -0.61
C LYS A 106 -17.80 -11.80 -0.94
N PHE A 107 -17.60 -10.61 -0.38
CA PHE A 107 -16.42 -9.76 -0.68
C PHE A 107 -15.36 -9.75 0.43
N GLY A 108 -15.79 -9.90 1.69
CA GLY A 108 -14.92 -9.92 2.87
C GLY A 108 -14.97 -8.62 3.67
N PRO A 109 -14.07 -8.46 4.65
CA PRO A 109 -14.02 -7.26 5.49
C PRO A 109 -13.48 -6.07 4.68
N ILE A 110 -14.15 -4.93 4.81
CA ILE A 110 -13.77 -3.65 4.23
C ILE A 110 -13.58 -2.61 5.33
N ILE A 111 -12.72 -1.63 5.06
CA ILE A 111 -12.49 -0.52 5.97
C ILE A 111 -13.70 0.44 5.90
N SER A 112 -14.33 0.68 7.05
CA SER A 112 -15.44 1.62 7.18
C SER A 112 -14.89 3.01 7.47
N ILE A 113 -14.62 3.76 6.41
CA ILE A 113 -14.12 5.14 6.53
C ILE A 113 -15.31 6.08 6.39
N TYR A 114 -15.47 7.01 7.34
CA TYR A 114 -16.51 8.02 7.24
C TYR A 114 -16.26 8.92 6.03
N PRO A 115 -17.23 9.06 5.11
CA PRO A 115 -17.08 9.89 3.91
C PRO A 115 -17.16 11.38 4.30
N SER A 116 -16.11 11.86 4.95
CA SER A 116 -15.88 13.28 5.26
C SER A 116 -14.96 13.89 4.22
N PHE A 117 -15.00 15.22 4.07
CA PHE A 117 -14.08 15.94 3.19
C PHE A 117 -12.61 15.65 3.56
N VAL A 118 -12.35 15.51 4.86
CA VAL A 118 -11.05 15.12 5.42
C VAL A 118 -10.63 13.74 4.96
N SER A 119 -11.55 12.76 4.92
CA SER A 119 -11.27 11.40 4.46
C SER A 119 -10.85 11.35 3.00
N VAL A 120 -11.49 12.13 2.14
CA VAL A 120 -11.17 12.17 0.70
C VAL A 120 -9.78 12.75 0.49
N ILE A 121 -9.46 13.84 1.20
CA ILE A 121 -8.12 14.44 1.15
C ILE A 121 -7.07 13.46 1.68
N LEU A 122 -7.30 12.80 2.81
CA LEU A 122 -6.33 11.89 3.41
C LEU A 122 -6.17 10.56 2.65
N SER A 123 -7.22 10.06 2.00
CA SER A 123 -7.18 8.76 1.31
C SER A 123 -6.76 8.92 -0.16
N THR A 124 -7.36 9.86 -0.87
CA THR A 124 -7.17 9.98 -2.33
C THR A 124 -5.96 10.83 -2.68
N ALA A 125 -5.70 11.93 -1.96
CA ALA A 125 -4.60 12.82 -2.31
C ALA A 125 -3.22 12.15 -2.26
N PRO A 126 -2.86 11.31 -1.28
CA PRO A 126 -1.54 10.67 -1.26
C PRO A 126 -1.32 9.76 -2.46
N ILE A 127 -2.35 9.00 -2.86
CA ILE A 127 -2.27 8.09 -4.01
C ILE A 127 -2.06 8.89 -5.30
N LEU A 128 -2.79 10.00 -5.47
CA LEU A 128 -2.63 10.88 -6.63
C LEU A 128 -1.24 11.53 -6.67
N ILE A 129 -0.75 12.04 -5.54
CA ILE A 129 0.58 12.65 -5.44
C ILE A 129 1.65 11.61 -5.79
N ALA A 130 1.57 10.39 -5.24
CA ALA A 130 2.50 9.31 -5.57
C ALA A 130 2.45 8.94 -7.07
N SER A 131 1.28 9.06 -7.70
CA SER A 131 1.13 8.85 -9.14
C SER A 131 1.77 9.94 -9.98
N MET A 132 1.52 11.20 -9.65
CA MET A 132 2.15 12.35 -10.31
C MET A 132 3.68 12.29 -10.21
N VAL A 133 4.21 11.91 -9.04
CA VAL A 133 5.65 11.71 -8.85
C VAL A 133 6.16 10.59 -9.76
N GLY A 134 5.42 9.50 -9.93
CA GLY A 134 5.76 8.44 -10.89
C GLY A 134 5.89 8.97 -12.33
N THR A 135 4.94 9.79 -12.78
CA THR A 135 4.95 10.38 -14.13
C THR A 135 6.16 11.28 -14.37
N THR A 136 6.71 11.94 -13.36
CA THR A 136 7.93 12.76 -13.55
C THR A 136 9.18 11.96 -13.91
N TYR A 137 9.16 10.64 -13.67
CA TYR A 137 10.27 9.73 -13.95
C TYR A 137 10.01 8.79 -15.14
N ALA A 138 8.84 8.92 -15.79
CA ALA A 138 8.48 8.15 -16.99
C ALA A 138 8.94 8.89 -18.25
#